data_AF-A0A7Y4SUJ0-F1
#
_entry.id   AF-A0A7Y4SUJ0-F1
#
_cell.length_a   1.000
_cell.length_b   1.000
_cell.length_c   1.000
_cell.angle_alpha   90.00
_cell.angle_beta   90.00
_cell.angle_gamma   90.00
#
_symmetry.space_group_name_H-M   'P 1'
#
loop_
_entity.id
_entity.type
_entity.pdbx_description
1 polymer ?
#
loop_
_entity_poly.entity_id
_entity_poly.type
_entity_poly.pdbx_seq_one_letter_code
_entity_poly.pdbx_strand_id
1 'polypeptide(L)'
;MPDAFEAALALTLAHFRAESGTIHSLAGAQLHLRAHSPGMPAPVLALIRLIPVGKGMAGLAVERRAPVTACNLQTDTSGDVRPGARATGLAGSLVVPLLRDAQPVGALG
;
A
#
# COMPACT_ATOMS: atom_id res chain seq x y z
N MET A 1 -7.90 10.54 -20.36
CA MET A 1 -8.41 10.66 -18.99
C MET A 1 -7.42 9.98 -18.06
N PRO A 2 -7.15 10.50 -16.85
CA PRO A 2 -6.33 9.78 -15.88
C PRO A 2 -6.93 8.39 -15.62
N ASP A 3 -6.10 7.38 -15.38
CA ASP A 3 -6.58 6.08 -14.88
C ASP A 3 -7.40 6.33 -13.59
N ALA A 4 -8.53 5.63 -13.44
CA ALA A 4 -9.42 5.81 -12.30
C ALA A 4 -8.72 5.59 -10.95
N PHE A 5 -7.72 4.70 -10.90
CA PHE A 5 -6.92 4.49 -9.69
C PHE A 5 -6.01 5.67 -9.38
N GLU A 6 -5.41 6.31 -10.39
CA GLU A 6 -4.58 7.50 -10.18
C GLU A 6 -5.41 8.67 -9.66
N ALA A 7 -6.60 8.88 -10.23
CA ALA A 7 -7.52 9.91 -9.74
C ALA A 7 -7.99 9.64 -8.31
N ALA A 8 -8.35 8.38 -7.99
CA ALA A 8 -8.77 7.99 -6.65
C ALA A 8 -7.63 8.16 -5.62
N LEU A 9 -6.40 7.78 -5.98
CA LEU A 9 -5.24 7.95 -5.12
C LEU A 9 -4.98 9.44 -4.87
N ALA A 10 -4.96 10.28 -5.92
CA ALA A 10 -4.74 11.71 -5.77
C ALA A 10 -5.77 12.38 -4.85
N LEU A 11 -7.06 12.05 -5.00
CA LEU A 11 -8.12 12.57 -4.13
C LEU A 11 -7.96 12.11 -2.69
N THR A 12 -7.58 10.84 -2.48
CA THR A 12 -7.35 10.27 -1.15
C THR A 12 -6.19 10.96 -0.44
N LEU A 13 -5.05 11.10 -1.12
CA LEU A 13 -3.87 11.77 -0.57
C LEU A 13 -4.16 13.22 -0.21
N ALA A 14 -4.89 13.94 -1.07
CA ALA A 14 -5.31 15.31 -0.80
C ALA A 14 -6.25 15.41 0.41
N HIS A 15 -7.21 14.49 0.54
CA HIS A 15 -8.17 14.47 1.65
C HIS A 15 -7.49 14.23 3.00
N PHE A 16 -6.60 13.24 3.07
CA PHE A 16 -5.90 12.87 4.32
C PHE A 16 -4.61 13.65 4.55
N ARG A 17 -4.21 14.52 3.61
CA ARG A 17 -2.94 15.25 3.61
C ARG A 17 -1.73 14.30 3.73
N ALA A 18 -1.82 13.15 3.06
CA ALA A 18 -0.75 12.17 3.02
C ALA A 18 0.30 12.57 1.98
N GLU A 19 1.59 12.39 2.34
CA GLU A 19 2.72 12.76 1.47
C GLU A 19 2.86 11.83 0.25
N SER A 20 2.56 10.56 0.45
CA SER A 20 2.61 9.55 -0.61
C SER A 20 1.63 8.42 -0.33
N GLY A 21 1.36 7.62 -1.35
CA GLY A 21 0.58 6.40 -1.25
C GLY A 21 0.58 5.60 -2.55
N THR A 22 -0.10 4.46 -2.49
CA THR A 22 -0.16 3.45 -3.55
C THR A 22 -1.52 2.76 -3.54
N ILE A 23 -1.97 2.33 -4.72
CA ILE A 23 -3.11 1.42 -4.85
C ILE A 23 -2.66 0.16 -5.55
N HIS A 24 -3.08 -0.99 -5.01
CA HIS A 24 -2.88 -2.29 -5.62
C HIS A 24 -4.20 -3.01 -5.85
N SER A 25 -4.31 -3.73 -6.96
CA SER A 25 -5.42 -4.64 -7.23
C SER A 25 -5.00 -6.08 -6.96
N LEU A 26 -5.87 -6.88 -6.34
CA LEU A 26 -5.65 -8.30 -6.12
C LEU A 26 -5.96 -9.10 -7.40
N ALA A 27 -5.03 -9.95 -7.82
CA ALA A 27 -5.20 -10.95 -8.87
C ALA A 27 -4.63 -12.29 -8.38
N GLY A 28 -5.51 -13.27 -8.13
CA GLY A 28 -5.12 -14.53 -7.49
C GLY A 28 -4.50 -14.30 -6.11
N ALA A 29 -3.26 -14.75 -5.91
CA ALA A 29 -2.53 -14.59 -4.65
C ALA A 29 -1.55 -13.40 -4.64
N GLN A 30 -1.68 -12.47 -5.60
CA GLN A 30 -0.76 -11.34 -5.76
C GLN A 30 -1.49 -10.00 -5.89
N LEU A 31 -0.94 -8.97 -5.26
CA LEU A 31 -1.32 -7.58 -5.42
C LEU A 31 -0.44 -6.92 -6.49
N HIS A 32 -1.08 -6.31 -7.48
CA HIS A 32 -0.44 -5.61 -8.60
C HIS A 32 -0.58 -4.11 -8.42
N LEU A 33 0.53 -3.37 -8.51
CA LEU A 33 0.52 -1.92 -8.41
C LEU A 33 -0.32 -1.31 -9.55
N ARG A 34 -1.27 -0.44 -9.20
CA ARG A 34 -2.19 0.24 -10.11
C ARG A 34 -2.00 1.75 -10.14
N ALA A 35 -1.63 2.33 -9.00
CA ALA A 35 -1.32 3.75 -8.89
C ALA A 35 -0.27 3.98 -7.80
N HIS A 36 0.53 5.01 -7.94
CA HIS A 36 1.49 5.43 -6.92
C HIS A 36 1.77 6.93 -7.00
N SER A 37 2.19 7.52 -5.88
CA SER A 37 2.59 8.93 -5.88
C SER A 37 3.80 9.20 -6.80
N PRO A 38 3.84 10.38 -7.45
CA PRO A 38 5.02 10.80 -8.21
C PRO A 38 6.29 10.86 -7.33
N GLY A 39 7.45 10.63 -7.94
CA GLY A 39 8.74 10.74 -7.25
C GLY A 39 9.12 9.56 -6.36
N MET A 40 8.31 8.51 -6.30
CA MET A 40 8.67 7.29 -5.56
C MET A 40 9.96 6.65 -6.14
N PRO A 41 10.95 6.28 -5.30
CA PRO A 41 12.20 5.73 -5.79
C PRO A 41 12.02 4.44 -6.59
N ALA A 42 12.72 4.30 -7.72
CA ALA A 42 12.63 3.12 -8.58
C ALA A 42 12.87 1.78 -7.85
N PRO A 43 13.80 1.65 -6.88
CA PRO A 43 13.95 0.42 -6.09
C PRO A 43 12.71 0.09 -5.25
N VAL A 44 12.02 1.11 -4.72
CA VAL A 44 10.78 0.91 -3.95
C VAL A 44 9.69 0.42 -4.89
N LEU A 45 9.50 1.09 -6.04
CA LEU A 45 8.53 0.70 -7.06
C LEU A 45 8.73 -0.75 -7.51
N ALA A 46 9.98 -1.18 -7.72
CA ALA A 46 10.29 -2.57 -8.08
C ALA A 46 9.85 -3.57 -7.00
N LEU A 47 10.01 -3.23 -5.71
CA LEU A 47 9.61 -4.09 -4.59
C LEU A 47 8.10 -4.18 -4.40
N ILE A 48 7.37 -3.11 -4.70
CA ILE A 48 5.92 -3.03 -4.47
C ILE A 48 5.09 -3.34 -5.73
N ARG A 49 5.72 -3.55 -6.88
CA ARG A 49 5.02 -3.81 -8.14
C ARG A 49 4.16 -5.08 -8.08
N LEU A 50 4.66 -6.10 -7.38
CA LEU A 50 4.00 -7.37 -7.12
C LEU A 50 4.22 -7.79 -5.67
N ILE A 51 3.13 -7.87 -4.89
CA ILE A 51 3.18 -8.20 -3.47
C ILE A 51 2.34 -9.46 -3.23
N PRO A 52 2.91 -10.56 -2.72
CA PRO A 52 2.11 -11.72 -2.31
C PRO A 52 1.16 -11.39 -1.15
N VAL A 53 -0.01 -12.01 -1.14
CA VAL A 53 -0.92 -11.99 0.02
C VAL A 53 -0.17 -12.48 1.27
N GLY A 54 -0.42 -11.83 2.40
CA GLY A 54 0.24 -12.12 3.69
C GLY A 54 1.69 -11.61 3.82
N LYS A 55 2.23 -10.88 2.82
CA LYS A 55 3.63 -10.42 2.85
C LYS A 55 3.77 -8.91 2.76
N GLY A 56 4.22 -8.28 3.84
CA GLY A 56 4.31 -6.82 3.96
C GLY A 56 2.93 -6.19 4.16
N MET A 57 2.87 -4.88 4.45
CA MET A 57 1.63 -4.23 4.91
C MET A 57 0.44 -4.41 3.97
N ALA A 58 0.60 -4.24 2.65
CA ALA A 58 -0.49 -4.44 1.68
C ALA A 58 -0.96 -5.90 1.57
N GLY A 59 -0.02 -6.84 1.59
CA GLY A 59 -0.33 -8.27 1.60
C GLY A 59 -1.08 -8.68 2.87
N LEU A 60 -0.66 -8.17 4.03
CA LEU A 60 -1.27 -8.42 5.34
C LEU A 60 -2.66 -7.80 5.45
N ALA A 61 -2.85 -6.58 4.95
CA ALA A 61 -4.15 -5.92 4.96
C ALA A 61 -5.20 -6.74 4.18
N VAL A 62 -4.82 -7.25 3.00
CA VAL A 62 -5.66 -8.15 2.19
C VAL A 62 -5.92 -9.48 2.89
N GLU A 63 -4.88 -10.12 3.45
CA GLU A 63 -4.99 -11.41 4.14
C GLU A 63 -5.91 -11.33 5.36
N ARG A 64 -5.70 -10.31 6.20
CA ARG A 64 -6.46 -10.09 7.45
C ARG A 64 -7.83 -9.48 7.21
N ARG A 65 -8.09 -8.95 6.00
CA ARG A 65 -9.26 -8.10 5.67
C ARG A 65 -9.46 -6.97 6.68
N ALA A 66 -8.35 -6.44 7.18
CA ALA A 66 -8.33 -5.44 8.22
C ALA A 66 -7.21 -4.41 7.94
N PRO A 67 -7.35 -3.17 8.42
CA PRO A 67 -6.28 -2.18 8.33
C PRO A 67 -5.00 -2.63 9.01
N VAL A 68 -3.86 -2.24 8.45
CA VAL A 68 -2.51 -2.41 9.02
C VAL A 68 -1.90 -1.03 9.17
N THR A 69 -1.39 -0.72 10.36
CA THR A 69 -0.77 0.59 10.67
C THR A 69 0.63 0.39 11.21
N ALA A 70 1.58 1.19 10.74
CA ALA A 70 2.90 1.33 11.34
C ALA A 70 3.07 2.78 11.84
N CYS A 71 3.15 2.97 13.16
CA CYS A 71 3.26 4.29 13.80
C CYS A 71 4.66 4.92 13.64
N ASN A 72 5.70 4.08 13.50
CA ASN A 72 7.02 4.49 13.03
C ASN A 72 7.69 3.34 12.27
N LEU A 73 7.69 3.41 10.94
CA LEU A 73 8.29 2.38 10.07
C LEU A 73 9.77 2.10 10.41
N GLN A 74 10.48 3.09 10.99
CA GLN A 74 11.89 2.95 11.38
C GLN A 74 12.10 2.28 12.74
N THR A 75 11.11 2.24 13.62
CA THR A 75 11.22 1.58 14.93
C THR A 75 10.26 0.41 15.10
N ASP A 76 9.48 0.07 14.06
CA ASP A 76 8.53 -1.01 14.12
C ASP A 76 9.23 -2.36 14.40
N THR A 77 8.81 -3.02 15.47
CA THR A 77 9.28 -4.34 15.91
C THR A 77 8.24 -5.43 15.65
N SER A 78 7.08 -5.10 15.05
CA SER A 78 5.99 -6.05 14.79
C SER A 78 6.37 -7.19 13.83
N GLY A 79 7.38 -6.97 12.98
CA GLY A 79 7.77 -7.88 11.90
C GLY A 79 6.92 -7.75 10.63
N ASP A 80 5.89 -6.90 10.63
CA ASP A 80 4.97 -6.72 9.51
C ASP A 80 5.57 -5.86 8.36
N VAL A 81 6.67 -5.14 8.62
CA VAL A 81 7.30 -4.17 7.71
C VAL A 81 8.58 -4.72 7.08
N ARG A 82 8.63 -4.76 5.73
CA ARG A 82 9.83 -5.18 4.98
C ARG A 82 10.94 -4.12 5.05
N PRO A 83 12.24 -4.51 4.99
CA PRO A 83 13.37 -3.56 5.03
C PRO A 83 13.29 -2.45 3.98
N GLY A 84 12.77 -2.75 2.77
CA GLY A 84 12.61 -1.76 1.71
C GLY A 84 11.60 -0.65 1.99
N ALA A 85 10.62 -0.88 2.89
CA ALA A 85 9.68 0.17 3.30
C ALA A 85 10.36 1.23 4.19
N ARG A 86 11.40 0.86 4.95
CA ARG A 86 12.20 1.80 5.77
C ARG A 86 12.98 2.79 4.91
N ALA A 87 13.35 2.38 3.69
CA ALA A 87 14.06 3.23 2.73
C ALA A 87 13.23 4.38 2.18
N THR A 88 11.91 4.41 2.42
CA THR A 88 11.03 5.51 2.00
C THR A 88 11.15 6.74 2.89
N GLY A 89 11.72 6.61 4.10
CA GLY A 89 11.82 7.71 5.07
C GLY A 89 10.50 8.13 5.73
N LEU A 90 9.39 7.43 5.43
CA LEU A 90 8.07 7.77 5.96
C LEU A 90 8.00 7.55 7.48
N ALA A 91 7.50 8.57 8.18
CA ALA A 91 7.31 8.54 9.62
C ALA A 91 6.21 7.56 10.07
N GLY A 92 5.26 7.23 9.21
CA GLY A 92 4.20 6.25 9.47
C GLY A 92 3.46 5.86 8.20
N SER A 93 2.71 4.76 8.24
CA SER A 93 1.89 4.29 7.12
C SER A 93 0.63 3.59 7.62
N LEU A 94 -0.46 3.79 6.90
CA LEU A 94 -1.74 3.09 7.08
C LEU A 94 -2.07 2.42 5.76
N VAL A 95 -2.30 1.11 5.80
CA VAL A 95 -2.73 0.34 4.65
C VAL A 95 -4.08 -0.30 4.95
N VAL A 96 -5.07 -0.03 4.11
CA VAL A 96 -6.43 -0.55 4.22
C VAL A 96 -6.74 -1.51 3.07
N PRO A 97 -7.45 -2.63 3.31
CA PRO A 97 -7.91 -3.48 2.23
C PRO A 97 -9.04 -2.79 1.45
N LEU A 98 -8.99 -2.88 0.13
CA LEU A 98 -10.11 -2.54 -0.72
C LEU A 98 -11.05 -3.74 -0.76
N LEU A 99 -12.30 -3.56 -0.34
CA LEU A 99 -13.29 -4.64 -0.28
C LEU A 99 -14.41 -4.42 -1.29
N ARG A 100 -14.84 -5.49 -1.95
CA ARG A 100 -16.09 -5.59 -2.72
C ARG A 100 -16.89 -6.75 -2.15
N ASP A 101 -18.10 -6.48 -1.66
CA ASP A 101 -18.96 -7.48 -1.03
C ASP A 101 -18.25 -8.29 0.08
N ALA A 102 -17.53 -7.56 0.96
CA ALA A 102 -16.67 -8.09 2.03
C ALA A 102 -15.50 -8.99 1.58
N GLN A 103 -15.27 -9.15 0.27
CA GLN A 103 -14.10 -9.83 -0.28
C GLN A 103 -13.01 -8.84 -0.66
N PRO A 104 -11.74 -9.12 -0.34
CA PRO A 104 -10.64 -8.24 -0.73
C PRO A 104 -10.45 -8.25 -2.24
N VAL A 105 -10.32 -7.06 -2.81
CA VAL A 105 -10.03 -6.83 -4.24
C VAL A 105 -8.74 -6.03 -4.45
N GLY A 106 -8.07 -5.63 -3.36
CA GLY A 106 -6.86 -4.83 -3.42
C GLY A 106 -6.48 -4.21 -2.08
N ALA A 107 -5.56 -3.27 -2.12
CA ALA A 107 -5.14 -2.48 -0.97
C ALA A 107 -4.87 -1.03 -1.38
N LEU A 108 -5.08 -0.11 -0.44
CA LEU A 108 -4.71 1.31 -0.52
C LEU A 108 -3.78 1.59 0.66
N GLY A 109 -2.62 2.16 0.40
CA GLY A 109 -1.60 2.43 1.43
C GLY A 109 -0.80 3.67 1.19
#